data_AF-A0A926SK23-F1
#
_entry.id   AF-A0A926SK23-F1
#
_cell.length_a   1.000
_cell.length_b   1.000
_cell.length_c   1.000
_cell.angle_alpha   90.00
_cell.angle_beta   90.00
_cell.angle_gamma   90.00
#
_symmetry.space_group_name_H-M   'P 1'
#
loop_
_entity.id
_entity.type
_entity.pdbx_description
1 polymer ?
#
loop_
_entity_poly.entity_id
_entity_poly.type
_entity_poly.pdbx_seq_one_letter_code
_entity_poly.pdbx_strand_id
1 'polypeptide(L)'
;MDELIKALREKYIKDLTSSFSLYKVAIFLLFLIALVVIPDRGHQSLWFEVADVPLTAVLSTSSSFVSKILLLHIFLGVVLTYFTGLLYKRIQIASFNFFTTFRDFNQYINRLRASIELEATESQALNLYITKDFKDELKLRKASLYQTHIWGEIVLACSIVSLMGCVKFNITDLLIGLAGVLLIYAIQRSAFTYYTSKIVPTLVTEGVFSDRNIEFNSALDM
;
A
#
# COMPACT_ATOMS: atom_id res chain seq x y z
N MET A 1 15.18 -14.79 16.01
CA MET A 1 14.78 -13.36 16.07
C MET A 1 14.77 -12.75 14.68
N ASP A 2 15.88 -12.84 13.92
CA ASP A 2 15.87 -12.42 12.50
C ASP A 2 14.87 -13.20 11.65
N GLU A 3 14.69 -14.50 11.93
CA GLU A 3 13.66 -15.33 11.29
C GLU A 3 12.23 -14.84 11.59
N LEU A 4 11.98 -14.35 12.81
CA LEU A 4 10.68 -13.79 13.22
C LEU A 4 10.36 -12.51 12.45
N ILE A 5 11.35 -11.61 12.34
CA ILE A 5 11.22 -10.35 11.59
C ILE A 5 11.05 -10.64 10.10
N LYS A 6 11.81 -11.59 9.56
CA LYS A 6 11.72 -12.03 8.17
C LYS A 6 10.33 -12.60 7.86
N ALA A 7 9.81 -13.46 8.73
CA ALA A 7 8.47 -14.01 8.63
C ALA A 7 7.37 -12.95 8.74
N LEU A 8 7.48 -12.00 9.67
CA LEU A 8 6.56 -10.87 9.79
C LEU A 8 6.55 -10.00 8.54
N ARG A 9 7.73 -9.75 7.95
CA ARG A 9 7.90 -9.04 6.68
C ARG A 9 7.26 -9.78 5.51
N GLU A 10 7.51 -11.08 5.38
CA GLU A 10 6.92 -11.91 4.33
C GLU A 10 5.39 -11.98 4.45
N LYS A 11 4.84 -12.11 5.67
CA LYS A 11 3.40 -12.09 5.94
C LYS A 11 2.78 -10.73 5.64
N TYR A 12 3.43 -9.63 6.05
CA TYR A 12 3.02 -8.26 5.72
C TYR A 12 2.92 -8.07 4.20
N ILE A 13 3.89 -8.59 3.44
CA ILE A 13 3.88 -8.54 1.97
C ILE A 13 2.74 -9.38 1.40
N LYS A 14 2.60 -10.64 1.84
CA LYS A 14 1.60 -11.60 1.33
C LYS A 14 0.18 -11.10 1.57
N ASP A 15 -0.08 -10.57 2.76
CA ASP A 15 -1.37 -10.01 3.17
C ASP A 15 -1.76 -8.74 2.38
N LEU A 16 -0.78 -8.02 1.79
CA LEU A 16 -0.99 -6.80 1.00
C LEU A 16 -1.09 -7.05 -0.51
N THR A 17 -0.74 -8.24 -0.99
CA THR A 17 -0.85 -8.61 -2.41
C THR A 17 -2.06 -9.50 -2.67
N SER A 18 -3.21 -8.90 -2.90
CA SER A 18 -4.43 -9.58 -3.40
C SER A 18 -4.85 -9.06 -4.78
N SER A 19 -5.68 -9.87 -5.45
CA SER A 19 -6.09 -9.91 -6.86
C SER A 19 -6.43 -8.59 -7.55
N PHE A 20 -6.43 -8.63 -8.89
CA PHE A 20 -6.82 -7.55 -9.81
C PHE A 20 -7.99 -6.71 -9.27
N SER A 21 -7.71 -5.46 -8.94
CA SER A 21 -8.57 -4.58 -8.14
C SER A 21 -8.99 -3.37 -8.95
N LEU A 22 -10.23 -2.89 -8.74
CA LEU A 22 -10.79 -1.75 -9.48
C LEU A 22 -9.91 -0.49 -9.42
N TYR A 23 -9.17 -0.28 -8.33
CA TYR A 23 -8.25 0.86 -8.23
C TYR A 23 -7.10 0.81 -9.27
N LYS A 24 -6.68 -0.38 -9.71
CA LYS A 24 -5.65 -0.51 -10.76
C LYS A 24 -6.17 -0.05 -12.12
N VAL A 25 -7.47 -0.19 -12.36
CA VAL A 25 -8.13 0.38 -13.54
C VAL A 25 -8.11 1.91 -13.45
N ALA A 26 -8.35 2.49 -12.26
CA ALA A 26 -8.25 3.94 -12.08
C ALA A 26 -6.81 4.47 -12.32
N ILE A 27 -5.79 3.78 -11.81
CA ILE A 27 -4.38 4.11 -12.07
C ILE A 27 -4.06 4.01 -13.57
N PHE A 28 -4.55 2.95 -14.23
CA PHE A 28 -4.37 2.78 -15.66
C PHE A 28 -5.03 3.89 -16.48
N LEU A 29 -6.28 4.26 -16.16
CA LEU A 29 -6.98 5.36 -16.80
C LEU A 29 -6.25 6.70 -16.59
N LEU A 30 -5.73 6.94 -15.38
CA LEU A 30 -4.92 8.12 -15.09
C LEU A 30 -3.68 8.20 -16.00
N PHE A 31 -2.96 7.10 -16.18
CA PHE A 31 -1.81 7.05 -17.09
C PHE A 31 -2.22 7.23 -18.55
N LEU A 32 -3.34 6.63 -18.98
CA LEU A 32 -3.85 6.82 -20.34
C LEU A 32 -4.16 8.28 -20.63
N ILE A 33 -4.86 8.98 -19.72
CA ILE A 33 -5.18 10.40 -19.89
C ILE A 33 -3.90 11.22 -19.94
N ALA A 34 -2.96 10.99 -19.02
CA ALA A 34 -1.68 11.69 -19.01
C ALA A 34 -0.92 11.49 -20.35
N LEU A 35 -0.84 10.25 -20.85
CA LEU A 35 -0.15 9.94 -22.10
C LEU A 35 -0.77 10.60 -23.33
N VAL A 36 -2.10 10.77 -23.36
CA VAL A 36 -2.80 11.44 -24.47
C VAL A 36 -2.64 12.96 -24.41
N VAL A 37 -2.61 13.54 -23.21
CA VAL A 37 -2.55 15.00 -22.99
C VAL A 37 -1.12 15.55 -23.14
N ILE A 38 -0.10 14.81 -22.68
CA ILE A 38 1.30 15.26 -22.68
C ILE A 38 1.83 15.77 -24.04
N PRO A 39 1.54 15.12 -25.18
CA PRO A 39 2.03 15.57 -26.47
C PRO A 39 1.44 16.92 -26.90
N ASP A 40 0.12 17.06 -26.76
CA ASP A 40 -0.66 18.21 -27.23
C ASP A 40 -0.55 19.43 -26.31
N ARG A 41 -0.11 19.23 -25.05
CA ARG A 41 -0.07 20.30 -24.04
C ARG A 41 0.89 21.43 -24.38
N GLY A 42 0.56 22.65 -23.95
CA GLY A 42 1.48 23.81 -24.02
C GLY A 42 2.49 23.82 -22.86
N HIS A 43 2.76 25.02 -22.32
CA HIS A 43 3.45 25.20 -21.04
C HIS A 43 2.52 25.08 -19.81
N GLN A 44 1.25 24.71 -20.03
CA GLN A 44 0.27 24.57 -18.97
C GLN A 44 0.52 23.30 -18.13
N SER A 45 0.00 23.33 -16.90
CA SER A 45 0.11 22.22 -15.95
C SER A 45 -0.63 21.01 -16.49
N LEU A 46 -0.02 19.82 -16.44
CA LEU A 46 -0.69 18.58 -16.83
C LEU A 46 -1.97 18.39 -16.04
N TRP A 47 -1.98 18.73 -14.76
CA TRP A 47 -3.16 18.59 -13.90
C TRP A 47 -4.31 19.50 -14.30
N PHE A 48 -4.03 20.70 -14.82
CA PHE A 48 -5.10 21.58 -15.30
C PHE A 48 -5.68 21.04 -16.61
N GLU A 49 -4.85 20.55 -17.52
CA GLU A 49 -5.35 19.95 -18.76
C GLU A 49 -6.11 18.63 -18.51
N VAL A 50 -5.66 17.80 -17.57
CA VAL A 50 -6.40 16.60 -17.12
C VAL A 50 -7.74 16.98 -16.48
N ALA A 51 -7.79 18.06 -15.68
CA ALA A 51 -9.02 18.52 -15.06
C ALA A 51 -10.03 19.11 -16.06
N ASP A 52 -9.55 19.62 -17.19
CA ASP A 52 -10.40 20.17 -18.25
C ASP A 52 -10.99 19.09 -19.17
N VAL A 53 -10.51 17.84 -19.09
CA VAL A 53 -11.09 16.72 -19.84
C VAL A 53 -12.45 16.34 -19.22
N PRO A 54 -13.58 16.53 -19.93
CA PRO A 54 -14.88 16.18 -19.39
C PRO A 54 -15.01 14.66 -19.25
N LEU A 55 -15.57 14.20 -18.13
CA LEU A 55 -15.75 12.77 -17.84
C LEU A 55 -16.55 12.04 -18.93
N THR A 56 -17.50 12.74 -19.56
CA THR A 56 -18.29 12.22 -20.68
C THR A 56 -17.44 11.92 -21.91
N ALA A 57 -16.34 12.66 -22.14
CA ALA A 57 -15.41 12.37 -23.23
C ALA A 57 -14.56 11.13 -22.95
N VAL A 58 -14.22 10.84 -21.69
CA VAL A 58 -13.47 9.62 -21.32
C VAL A 58 -14.33 8.36 -21.46
N LEU A 59 -15.64 8.47 -21.21
CA LEU A 59 -16.57 7.34 -21.18
C LEU A 59 -17.34 7.09 -22.49
N SER A 60 -17.36 8.05 -23.43
CA SER A 60 -18.07 7.89 -24.70
C SER A 60 -17.13 7.47 -25.83
N THR A 61 -17.48 6.38 -26.52
CA THR A 61 -16.74 5.85 -27.67
C THR A 61 -16.76 6.80 -28.88
N SER A 62 -17.73 7.72 -28.92
CA SER A 62 -17.89 8.73 -29.96
C SER A 62 -17.11 10.03 -29.72
N SER A 63 -16.39 10.13 -28.60
CA SER A 63 -15.63 11.34 -28.27
C SER A 63 -14.34 11.44 -29.10
N SER A 64 -13.88 12.68 -29.30
CA SER A 64 -12.56 12.96 -29.86
C SER A 64 -11.40 12.47 -28.98
N PHE A 65 -11.66 12.09 -27.72
CA PHE A 65 -10.64 11.62 -26.81
C PHE A 65 -10.30 10.15 -27.10
N VAL A 66 -11.31 9.28 -27.21
CA VAL A 66 -11.09 7.85 -27.50
C VAL A 66 -10.41 7.67 -28.85
N SER A 67 -10.71 8.52 -29.84
CA SER A 67 -10.06 8.49 -31.15
C SER A 67 -8.58 8.92 -31.14
N LYS A 68 -8.13 9.65 -30.12
CA LYS A 68 -6.70 9.99 -29.92
C LYS A 68 -5.90 8.88 -29.23
N ILE A 69 -6.56 7.87 -28.67
CA ILE A 69 -5.89 6.78 -27.96
C ILE A 69 -5.27 5.81 -28.97
N LEU A 70 -3.97 5.98 -29.23
CA LEU A 70 -3.16 4.99 -29.93
C LEU A 70 -2.97 3.71 -29.09
N LEU A 71 -2.79 2.57 -29.77
CA LEU A 71 -2.47 1.28 -29.15
C LEU A 71 -1.19 1.35 -28.29
N LEU A 72 -0.23 2.19 -28.68
CA LEU A 72 0.98 2.46 -27.91
C LEU A 72 0.67 3.05 -26.52
N HIS A 73 -0.32 3.95 -26.41
CA HIS A 73 -0.71 4.52 -25.12
C HIS A 73 -1.30 3.45 -24.19
N ILE A 74 -2.08 2.53 -24.74
CA ILE A 74 -2.63 1.37 -23.99
C ILE A 74 -1.50 0.50 -23.48
N PHE A 75 -0.55 0.13 -24.35
CA PHE A 75 0.61 -0.66 -23.96
C PHE A 75 1.44 0.03 -22.87
N LEU A 76 1.79 1.30 -23.06
CA LEU A 76 2.54 2.09 -22.07
C LEU A 76 1.78 2.26 -20.75
N GLY A 77 0.46 2.47 -20.79
CA GLY A 77 -0.38 2.57 -19.61
C GLY A 77 -0.36 1.30 -18.77
N VAL A 78 -0.41 0.12 -19.41
CA VAL A 78 -0.30 -1.18 -18.72
C VAL A 78 1.08 -1.33 -18.07
N VAL A 79 2.14 -1.02 -18.82
CA VAL A 79 3.53 -1.08 -18.32
C VAL A 79 3.72 -0.14 -17.13
N LEU A 80 3.24 1.11 -17.22
CA LEU A 80 3.35 2.10 -16.14
C LEU A 80 2.54 1.69 -14.91
N THR A 81 1.34 1.14 -15.09
CA THR A 81 0.51 0.63 -13.98
C THR A 81 1.22 -0.49 -13.24
N TYR A 82 1.75 -1.47 -13.99
CA TYR A 82 2.51 -2.57 -13.41
C TYR A 82 3.78 -2.09 -12.71
N PHE A 83 4.53 -1.19 -13.35
CA PHE A 83 5.74 -0.59 -12.80
C PHE A 83 5.45 0.19 -11.50
N THR A 84 4.35 0.93 -11.44
CA THR A 84 3.91 1.67 -10.25
C THR A 84 3.68 0.72 -9.07
N GLY A 85 2.98 -0.39 -9.29
CA GLY A 85 2.78 -1.40 -8.25
C GLY A 85 4.09 -2.02 -7.76
N LEU A 86 5.02 -2.34 -8.67
CA LEU A 86 6.35 -2.84 -8.30
C LEU A 86 7.15 -1.82 -7.49
N LEU A 87 7.15 -0.56 -7.93
CA LEU A 87 7.86 0.53 -7.27
C LEU A 87 7.29 0.78 -5.87
N TYR A 88 5.96 0.81 -5.75
CA TYR A 88 5.30 0.98 -4.46
C TYR A 88 5.62 -0.15 -3.49
N LYS A 89 5.63 -1.41 -3.96
CA LYS A 89 6.04 -2.57 -3.16
C LYS A 89 7.49 -2.44 -2.66
N ARG A 90 8.39 -1.93 -3.49
CA ARG A 90 9.78 -1.65 -3.06
C ARG A 90 9.84 -0.55 -2.01
N ILE A 91 9.06 0.52 -2.16
CA ILE A 91 8.96 1.61 -1.18
C ILE A 91 8.48 1.06 0.16
N GLN A 92 7.41 0.25 0.19
CA GLN A 92 6.89 -0.37 1.41
C GLN A 92 7.98 -1.16 2.15
N ILE A 93 8.71 -2.01 1.43
CA ILE A 93 9.80 -2.82 1.99
C ILE A 93 10.91 -1.94 2.57
N ALA A 94 11.35 -0.93 1.80
CA ALA A 94 12.41 -0.04 2.20
C ALA A 94 12.01 0.78 3.45
N SER A 95 10.79 1.33 3.45
CA SER A 95 10.23 2.06 4.59
C SER A 95 10.09 1.19 5.82
N PHE A 96 9.62 -0.05 5.69
CA PHE A 96 9.53 -0.98 6.81
C PHE A 96 10.91 -1.22 7.43
N ASN A 97 11.90 -1.61 6.62
CA ASN A 97 13.27 -1.85 7.09
C ASN A 97 13.88 -0.61 7.76
N PHE A 98 13.64 0.56 7.18
CA PHE A 98 14.11 1.83 7.73
C PHE A 98 13.49 2.09 9.11
N PHE A 99 12.18 1.97 9.26
CA PHE A 99 11.50 2.21 10.53
C PHE A 99 11.82 1.16 11.60
N THR A 100 12.02 -0.11 11.23
CA THR A 100 12.46 -1.15 12.18
C THR A 100 13.90 -0.98 12.64
N THR A 101 14.74 -0.28 11.88
CA THR A 101 16.12 0.02 12.30
C THR A 101 16.15 1.18 13.30
N PHE A 102 15.27 2.17 13.14
CA PHE A 102 15.22 3.35 14.00
C PHE A 102 14.53 3.11 15.35
N ARG A 103 13.62 2.14 15.45
CA ARG A 103 12.96 1.74 16.69
C ARG A 103 13.57 0.41 17.12
N ASP A 104 14.00 0.27 18.36
CA ASP A 104 14.48 -1.03 18.89
C ASP A 104 13.32 -2.03 18.98
N PHE A 105 12.96 -2.53 17.80
CA PHE A 105 11.73 -3.27 17.55
C PHE A 105 11.78 -4.62 18.27
N ASN A 106 12.97 -5.17 18.40
CA ASN A 106 13.28 -6.35 19.20
C ASN A 106 12.93 -6.15 20.68
N GLN A 107 13.36 -5.03 21.26
CA GLN A 107 13.03 -4.72 22.65
C GLN A 107 11.53 -4.49 22.85
N TYR A 108 10.85 -3.88 21.88
CA TYR A 108 9.40 -3.71 21.89
C TYR A 108 8.65 -5.04 21.89
N ILE A 109 9.00 -5.96 20.98
CA ILE A 109 8.37 -7.30 20.90
C ILE A 109 8.61 -8.10 22.18
N ASN A 110 9.82 -8.07 22.73
CA ASN A 110 10.16 -8.81 23.96
C ASN A 110 9.37 -8.32 25.17
N ARG A 111 9.18 -7.01 25.34
CA ARG A 111 8.34 -6.46 26.42
C ARG A 111 6.88 -6.87 26.26
N LEU A 112 6.39 -6.84 25.03
CA LEU A 112 5.02 -7.19 24.73
C LEU A 112 4.72 -8.67 24.99
N ARG A 113 5.65 -9.54 24.59
CA ARG A 113 5.56 -10.97 24.86
C ARG A 113 5.52 -11.26 26.35
N ALA A 114 6.44 -10.66 27.11
CA ALA A 114 6.50 -10.83 28.56
C ALA A 114 5.21 -10.34 29.26
N SER A 115 4.62 -9.23 28.83
CA SER A 115 3.34 -8.75 29.40
C SER A 115 2.17 -9.70 29.11
N ILE A 116 2.13 -10.31 27.92
CA ILE A 116 1.03 -11.19 27.51
C ILE A 116 1.16 -12.57 28.18
N GLU A 117 2.37 -13.11 28.30
CA GLU A 117 2.64 -14.38 28.99
C GLU A 117 2.27 -14.30 30.49
N LEU A 118 2.35 -13.11 31.11
CA LEU A 118 1.91 -12.87 32.49
C LEU A 118 0.39 -12.82 32.66
N GLU A 119 -0.36 -12.48 31.61
CA GLU A 119 -1.83 -12.37 31.62
C GLU A 119 -2.53 -13.63 31.05
N ALA A 120 -1.78 -14.60 30.54
CA ALA A 120 -2.32 -15.82 29.97
C ALA A 120 -3.03 -16.67 31.04
N THR A 121 -4.30 -17.01 30.80
CA THR A 121 -5.14 -17.80 31.72
C THR A 121 -5.02 -19.29 31.40
N GLU A 122 -5.04 -20.18 32.41
CA GLU A 122 -4.94 -21.65 32.24
C GLU A 122 -6.12 -22.29 31.45
N SER A 123 -7.18 -21.55 31.16
CA SER A 123 -8.41 -22.09 30.54
C SER A 123 -8.35 -22.10 29.00
N GLN A 124 -8.09 -23.27 28.42
CA GLN A 124 -8.02 -23.48 26.96
C GLN A 124 -9.29 -23.09 26.19
N ALA A 125 -10.48 -23.26 26.76
CA ALA A 125 -11.74 -22.92 26.10
C ALA A 125 -11.96 -21.40 25.99
N LEU A 126 -11.57 -20.66 27.04
CA LEU A 126 -11.59 -19.20 27.05
C LEU A 126 -10.58 -18.66 26.03
N ASN A 127 -9.38 -19.26 25.99
CA ASN A 127 -8.31 -18.90 25.06
C ASN A 127 -8.71 -19.13 23.59
N LEU A 128 -9.44 -20.22 23.29
CA LEU A 128 -9.97 -20.50 21.94
C LEU A 128 -11.02 -19.48 21.48
N TYR A 129 -11.92 -19.06 22.37
CA TYR A 129 -12.94 -18.05 22.04
C TYR A 129 -12.30 -16.68 21.81
N ILE A 130 -11.39 -16.28 22.70
CA ILE A 130 -10.59 -15.06 22.60
C ILE A 130 -9.77 -15.04 21.29
N THR A 131 -9.18 -16.17 20.91
CA THR A 131 -8.42 -16.31 19.66
C THR A 131 -9.28 -16.13 18.42
N LYS A 132 -10.53 -16.59 18.43
CA LYS A 132 -11.46 -16.42 17.30
C LYS A 132 -11.87 -14.95 17.13
N ASP A 133 -12.19 -14.27 18.22
CA ASP A 133 -12.51 -12.83 18.21
C ASP A 133 -11.31 -12.01 17.72
N PHE A 134 -10.09 -12.37 18.14
CA PHE A 134 -8.86 -11.74 17.64
C PHE A 134 -8.63 -11.98 16.14
N LYS A 135 -8.98 -13.15 15.60
CA LYS A 135 -8.85 -13.44 14.15
C LYS A 135 -9.78 -12.57 13.31
N ASP A 136 -11.02 -12.37 13.75
CA ASP A 136 -11.97 -11.54 13.01
C ASP A 136 -11.62 -10.05 13.15
N GLU A 137 -11.13 -9.61 14.32
CA GLU A 137 -10.60 -8.26 14.49
C GLU A 137 -9.33 -8.03 13.65
N LEU A 138 -8.44 -9.03 13.57
CA LEU A 138 -7.24 -8.99 12.74
C LEU A 138 -7.60 -8.85 11.26
N LYS A 139 -8.63 -9.54 10.76
CA LYS A 139 -9.10 -9.40 9.36
C LYS A 139 -9.55 -7.96 9.07
N LEU A 140 -10.33 -7.35 9.97
CA LEU A 140 -10.79 -5.97 9.81
C LEU A 140 -9.62 -4.97 9.83
N ARG A 141 -8.68 -5.16 10.77
CA ARG A 141 -7.47 -4.33 10.88
C ARG A 141 -6.58 -4.47 9.63
N LYS A 142 -6.44 -5.68 9.09
CA LYS A 142 -5.74 -5.95 7.82
C LYS A 142 -6.42 -5.26 6.63
N ALA A 143 -7.74 -5.33 6.54
CA ALA A 143 -8.49 -4.66 5.46
C ALA A 143 -8.28 -3.12 5.49
N SER A 144 -8.29 -2.52 6.68
CA SER A 144 -8.01 -1.08 6.85
C SER A 144 -6.59 -0.70 6.45
N LEU A 145 -5.60 -1.52 6.83
CA LEU A 145 -4.21 -1.32 6.42
C LEU A 145 -4.04 -1.46 4.89
N TYR A 146 -4.71 -2.44 4.28
CA TYR A 146 -4.73 -2.61 2.83
C TYR A 146 -5.31 -1.39 2.11
N GLN A 147 -6.43 -0.83 2.60
CA GLN A 147 -7.00 0.41 2.05
C GLN A 147 -6.03 1.58 2.12
N THR A 148 -5.31 1.73 3.23
CA THR A 148 -4.29 2.78 3.38
C THR A 148 -3.19 2.63 2.33
N HIS A 149 -2.80 1.38 2.02
CA HIS A 149 -1.81 1.13 0.99
C HIS A 149 -2.32 1.35 -0.43
N ILE A 150 -3.59 1.06 -0.72
CA ILE A 150 -4.23 1.42 -1.99
C ILE A 150 -4.13 2.92 -2.23
N TRP A 151 -4.48 3.74 -1.24
CA TRP A 151 -4.34 5.18 -1.34
C TRP A 151 -2.89 5.61 -1.61
N GLY A 152 -1.91 4.98 -0.97
CA GLY A 152 -0.50 5.27 -1.24
C GLY A 152 -0.05 4.89 -2.65
N GLU A 153 -0.57 3.81 -3.23
CA GLU A 153 -0.28 3.43 -4.62
C GLU A 153 -0.89 4.42 -5.61
N ILE A 154 -2.11 4.90 -5.35
CA ILE A 154 -2.76 5.96 -6.13
C ILE A 154 -1.95 7.26 -6.05
N VAL A 155 -1.51 7.66 -4.86
CA VAL A 155 -0.66 8.86 -4.67
C VAL A 155 0.67 8.70 -5.40
N LEU A 156 1.26 7.51 -5.42
CA LEU A 156 2.46 7.24 -6.22
C LEU A 156 2.19 7.39 -7.72
N ALA A 157 1.08 6.86 -8.22
CA ALA A 157 0.68 7.03 -9.62
C ALA A 157 0.55 8.52 -9.98
N CYS A 158 -0.13 9.31 -9.15
CA CYS A 158 -0.23 10.77 -9.32
C CYS A 158 1.15 11.44 -9.31
N SER A 159 2.05 11.02 -8.43
CA SER A 159 3.41 11.56 -8.36
C SER A 159 4.19 11.27 -9.64
N ILE A 160 4.09 10.05 -10.19
CA ILE A 160 4.72 9.67 -11.47
C ILE A 160 4.15 10.50 -12.61
N VAL A 161 2.82 10.67 -12.68
CA VAL A 161 2.15 11.51 -13.68
C VAL A 161 2.63 12.95 -13.61
N SER A 162 2.79 13.49 -12.40
CA SER A 162 3.35 14.84 -12.18
C SER A 162 4.79 14.96 -12.69
N LEU A 163 5.61 13.92 -12.48
CA LEU A 163 6.98 13.86 -13.00
C LEU A 163 7.00 13.77 -14.53
N MET A 164 6.09 13.03 -15.15
CA MET A 164 5.89 13.05 -16.61
C MET A 164 5.45 14.44 -17.09
N GLY A 165 4.63 15.12 -16.28
CA GLY A 165 4.28 16.54 -16.44
C GLY A 165 5.50 17.47 -16.44
N CYS A 166 6.61 17.11 -15.82
CA CYS A 166 7.81 17.96 -15.83
C CYS A 166 8.57 17.98 -17.18
N VAL A 167 8.22 17.13 -18.16
CA VAL A 167 8.83 17.14 -19.52
C VAL A 167 8.72 18.52 -20.18
N LYS A 168 7.61 19.22 -19.97
CA LYS A 168 7.45 20.65 -20.28
C LYS A 168 7.42 21.34 -18.92
N PHE A 169 8.51 22.03 -18.57
CA PHE A 169 8.72 22.54 -17.21
C PHE A 169 7.53 23.38 -16.73
N ASN A 170 6.88 22.93 -15.67
CA ASN A 170 5.78 23.61 -15.01
C ASN A 170 5.92 23.47 -13.48
N ILE A 171 5.87 24.60 -12.77
CA ILE A 171 6.06 24.66 -11.32
C ILE A 171 4.94 23.92 -10.58
N THR A 172 3.71 23.98 -11.09
CA THR A 172 2.54 23.32 -10.48
C THR A 172 2.71 21.80 -10.49
N ASP A 173 3.13 21.23 -11.62
CA ASP A 173 3.40 19.79 -11.72
C ASP A 173 4.52 19.36 -10.76
N LEU A 174 5.58 20.16 -10.63
CA LEU A 174 6.67 19.91 -9.69
C LEU A 174 6.19 19.92 -8.23
N LEU A 175 5.39 20.91 -7.84
CA LEU A 175 4.84 21.04 -6.49
C LEU A 175 3.92 19.87 -6.15
N ILE A 176 3.07 19.44 -7.08
CA ILE A 176 2.17 18.29 -6.88
C ILE A 176 2.99 17.00 -6.74
N GLY A 177 4.02 16.81 -7.56
CA GLY A 177 4.94 15.68 -7.44
C GLY A 177 5.63 15.63 -6.07
N LEU A 178 6.14 16.77 -5.59
CA LEU A 178 6.82 16.86 -4.30
C LEU A 178 5.87 16.64 -3.12
N ALA A 179 4.65 17.20 -3.19
CA ALA A 179 3.60 16.95 -2.21
C ALA A 179 3.22 15.46 -2.17
N GLY A 180 3.16 14.79 -3.32
CA GLY A 180 2.92 13.36 -3.43
C GLY A 180 3.97 12.51 -2.71
N VAL A 181 5.26 12.86 -2.85
CA VAL A 181 6.35 12.16 -2.13
C VAL A 181 6.22 12.31 -0.61
N LEU A 182 5.89 13.51 -0.12
CA LEU A 182 5.66 13.75 1.31
C LEU A 182 4.45 12.97 1.83
N LEU A 183 3.37 12.89 1.05
CA LEU A 183 2.19 12.09 1.38
C LEU A 183 2.49 10.60 1.44
N ILE A 184 3.29 10.07 0.50
CA ILE A 184 3.74 8.67 0.54
C ILE A 184 4.50 8.41 1.84
N TYR A 185 5.43 9.30 2.22
CA TYR A 185 6.15 9.15 3.49
C TYR A 185 5.20 9.14 4.70
N ALA A 186 4.23 10.06 4.74
CA ALA A 186 3.22 10.10 5.80
C ALA A 186 2.37 8.81 5.86
N ILE A 187 1.95 8.29 4.71
CA ILE A 187 1.22 7.02 4.58
C ILE A 187 2.06 5.86 5.10
N GLN A 188 3.32 5.75 4.70
CA GLN A 188 4.20 4.67 5.16
C GLN A 188 4.43 4.74 6.67
N ARG A 189 4.62 5.94 7.23
CA ARG A 189 4.76 6.13 8.69
C ARG A 189 3.48 5.76 9.44
N SER A 190 2.33 6.17 8.93
CA SER A 190 1.03 5.82 9.52
C SER A 190 0.78 4.31 9.48
N ALA A 191 0.99 3.69 8.33
CA ALA A 191 0.87 2.24 8.13
C ALA A 191 1.79 1.45 9.07
N PHE A 192 3.05 1.88 9.21
CA PHE A 192 3.99 1.26 10.15
C PHE A 192 3.54 1.41 11.61
N THR A 193 3.09 2.59 12.00
CA THR A 193 2.60 2.83 13.38
C THR A 193 1.36 1.99 13.67
N TYR A 194 0.43 1.90 12.72
CA TYR A 194 -0.76 1.07 12.82
C TYR A 194 -0.40 -0.42 12.92
N TYR A 195 0.48 -0.90 12.04
CA TYR A 195 0.96 -2.28 12.06
C TYR A 195 1.59 -2.65 13.41
N THR A 196 2.50 -1.82 13.91
CA THR A 196 3.22 -2.08 15.15
C THR A 196 2.37 -1.96 16.41
N SER A 197 1.34 -1.11 16.41
CA SER A 197 0.49 -0.88 17.59
C SER A 197 -0.79 -1.74 17.63
N LYS A 198 -1.28 -2.21 16.48
CA LYS A 198 -2.57 -2.91 16.38
C LYS A 198 -2.47 -4.31 15.80
N ILE A 199 -1.52 -4.59 14.92
CA ILE A 199 -1.41 -5.90 14.26
C ILE A 199 -0.40 -6.78 15.00
N VAL A 200 0.77 -6.25 15.31
CA VAL A 200 1.82 -6.99 16.02
C VAL A 200 1.36 -7.49 17.39
N PRO A 201 0.68 -6.70 18.24
CA PRO A 201 0.18 -7.21 19.51
C PRO A 201 -0.82 -8.33 19.34
N THR A 202 -1.81 -8.17 18.46
CA THR A 202 -2.82 -9.21 18.21
C THR A 202 -2.19 -10.49 17.67
N LEU A 203 -1.17 -10.41 16.83
CA LEU A 203 -0.42 -11.57 16.34
C LEU A 203 0.39 -12.27 17.44
N VAL A 204 1.04 -11.50 18.33
CA VAL A 204 1.79 -12.07 19.46
C VAL A 204 0.82 -12.70 20.47
N THR A 205 -0.30 -12.04 20.76
CA THR A 205 -1.37 -12.57 21.61
C THR A 205 -1.95 -13.87 21.05
N GLU A 206 -2.31 -13.90 19.76
CA GLU A 206 -2.76 -15.13 19.09
C GLU A 206 -1.73 -16.27 19.22
N GLY A 207 -0.44 -15.95 19.05
CA GLY A 207 0.65 -16.91 19.18
C GLY A 207 0.84 -17.44 20.60
N VAL A 208 0.70 -16.59 21.63
CA VAL A 208 0.84 -16.99 23.04
C VAL A 208 -0.38 -17.79 23.52
N PHE A 209 -1.60 -17.33 23.22
CA PHE A 209 -2.84 -17.96 23.71
C PHE A 209 -3.20 -19.28 22.99
N SER A 210 -2.63 -19.55 21.81
CA SER A 210 -2.84 -20.82 21.11
C SER A 210 -2.09 -22.01 21.72
N ASP A 211 -1.27 -21.79 22.75
CA ASP A 211 -0.54 -22.80 23.57
C ASP A 211 0.01 -23.99 22.77
N ARG A 212 0.51 -23.67 21.58
CA ARG A 212 1.13 -24.60 20.65
C ARG A 212 2.59 -24.23 20.59
N ASN A 213 3.39 -25.09 21.20
CA ASN A 213 4.82 -25.28 20.95
C ASN A 213 5.10 -25.69 19.48
N ILE A 214 4.36 -25.13 18.52
CA ILE A 214 4.67 -25.28 17.11
C ILE A 214 5.38 -24.01 16.73
N GLU A 215 6.67 -24.17 16.46
CA GLU A 215 7.59 -23.21 15.89
C GLU A 215 6.83 -22.13 15.13
N PHE A 216 7.12 -20.87 15.46
CA PHE A 216 6.54 -19.66 14.87
C PHE A 216 6.33 -19.72 13.34
N ASN A 217 7.07 -20.59 12.64
CA ASN A 217 6.97 -20.96 11.23
C ASN A 217 5.65 -21.61 10.79
N SER A 218 5.00 -22.49 11.56
CA SER A 218 3.85 -23.26 11.02
C SER A 218 2.54 -22.46 11.01
N ALA A 219 2.43 -21.42 11.86
CA ALA A 219 1.26 -20.55 11.92
C ALA A 219 1.27 -19.43 10.85
N LEU A 220 2.32 -19.40 10.01
CA LEU A 220 2.45 -18.49 8.87
C LEU A 220 1.91 -19.07 7.56
N ASP A 221 1.69 -20.39 7.50
CA ASP A 221 1.27 -21.12 6.30
C ASP A 221 -0.22 -21.51 6.25
N MET A 222 -1.03 -21.08 7.23
CA MET A 222 -2.51 -21.16 7.17
C MET A 222 -3.16 -19.80 6.90
#